data_AF-A0A1H1PS73-F1
#
_entry.id   AF-A0A1H1PS73-F1
#
_cell.length_a   1.000
_cell.length_b   1.000
_cell.length_c   1.000
_cell.angle_alpha   90.00
_cell.angle_beta   90.00
_cell.angle_gamma   90.00
#
_symmetry.space_group_name_H-M   'P 1'
#
loop_
_entity.id
_entity.type
_entity.pdbx_description
1 polymer ?
#
loop_
_entity_poly.entity_id
_entity_poly.type
_entity_poly.pdbx_seq_one_letter_code
_entity_poly.pdbx_strand_id
1 'polypeptide(L)'
;MKSPKTVILALGSNLGDRSGYMQNALEKIHQNIGWVHDISKIYETPAWGFEGNSFLNACISVSTRLEAEEVLSELLAIENELGRERSDSENYQNRTIDLDILLFGEEIMETETLSIPHPGIPDRSFVLEPLNDIIPSEKHPVSGKKISQLLKDTTDTSEISLSTEELKRSVLHYNFPTCNYIAVEGNIGAGKTSFSTMISEDFNAKLILERFKDNPFLPKFYENKERYAFPLEMSFLADRYQQLSDDLAQYDLFKDFVISDYDVFKSLIFAKITLHEDEYSLYHKLFHLMYKELVKPELYIYLYQNTDRLLENIKKRGRDYEQNIQPEYLIDINNSYLNFIKSQSNMKVQIIDISGLDFVSNRKDYLWLLSEIDKALR
;
A
#
# COMPACT_ATOMS: atom_id res chain seq x y z
N MET A 1 -1.09 -9.08 5.64
CA MET A 1 -1.52 -7.76 5.12
C MET A 1 -2.54 -8.04 4.03
N LYS A 2 -3.59 -7.22 3.93
CA LYS A 2 -4.61 -7.40 2.89
C LYS A 2 -4.06 -6.81 1.59
N SER A 3 -4.20 -7.55 0.50
CA SER A 3 -3.92 -6.99 -0.82
C SER A 3 -4.99 -5.95 -1.16
N PRO A 4 -4.62 -4.90 -1.91
CA PRO A 4 -5.56 -3.87 -2.27
C PRO A 4 -6.69 -4.41 -3.16
N LYS A 5 -7.90 -3.89 -2.95
CA LYS A 5 -9.08 -4.12 -3.78
C LYS A 5 -9.52 -2.81 -4.41
N THR A 6 -10.11 -2.90 -5.59
CA THR A 6 -10.71 -1.74 -6.27
C THR A 6 -12.11 -1.49 -5.73
N VAL A 7 -12.36 -0.29 -5.23
CA VAL A 7 -13.69 0.23 -4.88
C VAL A 7 -14.05 1.35 -5.84
N ILE A 8 -15.29 1.32 -6.34
CA ILE A 8 -15.85 2.40 -7.15
C ILE A 8 -16.78 3.22 -6.29
N LEU A 9 -16.54 4.52 -6.24
CA LEU A 9 -17.28 5.47 -5.41
C LEU A 9 -18.01 6.49 -6.28
N ALA A 10 -19.24 6.83 -5.91
CA ALA A 10 -19.98 7.96 -6.46
C ALA A 10 -19.75 9.21 -5.59
N LEU A 11 -19.61 10.36 -6.24
CA LEU A 11 -19.54 11.67 -5.61
C LEU A 11 -20.69 12.52 -6.14
N GLY A 12 -21.50 13.09 -5.25
CA GLY A 12 -22.61 13.99 -5.58
C GLY A 12 -22.58 15.28 -4.76
N SER A 13 -22.82 16.44 -5.36
CA SER A 13 -22.92 17.71 -4.63
C SER A 13 -23.91 18.68 -5.26
N ASN A 14 -24.77 19.32 -4.46
CA ASN A 14 -25.74 20.30 -4.96
C ASN A 14 -25.88 21.59 -4.12
N LEU A 15 -25.06 21.77 -3.08
CA LEU A 15 -25.10 22.92 -2.20
C LEU A 15 -23.75 23.64 -2.15
N GLY A 16 -23.77 24.98 -2.25
CA GLY A 16 -22.57 25.80 -2.11
C GLY A 16 -21.55 25.63 -3.24
N ASP A 17 -20.26 25.57 -2.89
CA ASP A 17 -19.15 25.35 -3.82
C ASP A 17 -19.05 23.86 -4.22
N ARG A 18 -19.96 23.44 -5.10
CA ARG A 18 -20.16 22.02 -5.45
C ARG A 18 -18.88 21.33 -5.94
N SER A 19 -18.16 21.95 -6.87
CA SER A 19 -16.90 21.41 -7.39
C SER A 19 -15.79 21.44 -6.34
N GLY A 20 -15.71 22.49 -5.51
CA GLY A 20 -14.80 22.56 -4.37
C GLY A 20 -15.04 21.44 -3.35
N TYR A 21 -16.29 21.12 -3.02
CA TYR A 21 -16.61 20.00 -2.13
C TYR A 21 -16.20 18.65 -2.72
N MET A 22 -16.47 18.41 -4.01
CA MET A 22 -16.04 17.17 -4.67
C MET A 22 -14.52 17.04 -4.72
N GLN A 23 -13.79 18.13 -4.99
CA GLN A 23 -12.33 18.15 -4.98
C GLN A 23 -11.76 17.87 -3.58
N ASN A 24 -12.31 18.50 -2.54
CA ASN A 24 -11.90 18.25 -1.15
C ASN A 24 -12.20 16.81 -0.71
N ALA A 25 -13.35 16.26 -1.12
CA ALA A 25 -13.69 14.87 -0.85
C ALA A 25 -12.69 13.92 -1.52
N LEU A 26 -12.33 14.18 -2.78
CA LEU A 26 -11.31 13.40 -3.50
C LEU A 26 -9.96 13.37 -2.78
N GLU A 27 -9.50 14.51 -2.27
CA GLU A 27 -8.25 14.60 -1.50
C GLU A 27 -8.31 13.81 -0.19
N LYS A 28 -9.45 13.89 0.52
CA LYS A 28 -9.65 13.15 1.77
C LYS A 28 -9.77 11.63 1.54
N ILE A 29 -10.46 11.21 0.49
CA ILE A 29 -10.53 9.81 0.05
C ILE A 29 -9.12 9.31 -0.25
N HIS A 30 -8.31 10.11 -0.95
CA HIS A 30 -6.92 9.77 -1.23
C HIS A 30 -6.09 9.57 0.05
N GLN A 31 -6.26 10.45 1.03
CA GLN A 31 -5.50 10.45 2.29
C GLN A 31 -5.93 9.34 3.25
N ASN A 32 -7.23 9.07 3.35
CA ASN A 32 -7.79 8.20 4.40
C ASN A 32 -8.17 6.80 3.87
N ILE A 33 -8.62 6.69 2.61
CA ILE A 33 -9.21 5.46 2.08
C ILE A 33 -8.25 4.71 1.17
N GLY A 34 -7.68 5.35 0.15
CA GLY A 34 -6.94 4.60 -0.87
C GLY A 34 -6.39 5.44 -2.02
N TRP A 35 -5.71 4.79 -2.97
CA TRP A 35 -5.15 5.45 -4.16
C TRP A 35 -6.26 5.68 -5.19
N VAL A 36 -6.53 6.94 -5.52
CA VAL A 36 -7.47 7.30 -6.59
C VAL A 36 -6.81 7.07 -7.96
N HIS A 37 -7.27 6.05 -8.69
CA HIS A 37 -6.70 5.64 -9.98
C HIS A 37 -7.40 6.26 -11.16
N ASP A 38 -8.73 6.37 -11.12
CA ASP A 38 -9.53 6.93 -12.22
C ASP A 38 -10.60 7.88 -11.71
N ILE A 39 -10.91 8.89 -12.52
CA ILE A 39 -11.93 9.88 -12.26
C ILE A 39 -12.72 10.04 -13.56
N SER A 40 -14.05 9.91 -13.49
CA SER A 40 -14.94 10.21 -14.60
C SER A 40 -14.97 11.71 -14.91
N LYS A 41 -15.67 12.07 -15.98
CA LYS A 41 -16.13 13.46 -16.15
C LYS A 41 -17.17 13.80 -15.08
N ILE A 42 -17.44 15.10 -14.92
CA ILE A 42 -18.50 15.58 -14.05
C ILE A 42 -19.77 15.79 -14.89
N TYR A 43 -20.87 15.24 -14.41
CA TYR A 43 -22.19 15.34 -15.03
C TYR A 43 -23.12 16.15 -14.13
N GLU A 44 -23.85 17.10 -14.74
CA GLU A 44 -24.86 17.89 -14.05
C GLU A 44 -26.25 17.35 -14.34
N THR A 45 -27.04 17.15 -13.29
CA THR A 45 -28.41 16.64 -13.36
C THR A 45 -29.36 17.46 -12.49
N PRO A 46 -30.66 17.56 -12.83
CA PRO A 46 -31.67 18.09 -11.92
C PRO A 46 -31.71 17.34 -10.59
N ALA A 47 -32.27 17.96 -9.55
CA ALA A 47 -32.52 17.29 -8.28
C ALA A 47 -33.46 16.09 -8.47
N TRP A 48 -33.07 14.92 -7.97
CA TRP A 48 -33.86 13.71 -8.10
C TRP A 48 -34.87 13.59 -6.97
N GLY A 49 -36.16 13.59 -7.29
CA GLY A 49 -37.23 13.33 -6.33
C GLY A 49 -37.64 14.50 -5.43
N PHE A 50 -37.11 15.71 -5.64
CA PHE A 50 -37.52 16.95 -4.95
C PHE A 50 -37.19 18.21 -5.77
N GLU A 51 -37.81 19.36 -5.44
CA GLU A 51 -37.40 20.65 -6.01
C GLU A 51 -36.13 21.16 -5.32
N GLY A 52 -35.02 21.26 -6.07
CA GLY A 52 -33.72 21.67 -5.55
C GLY A 52 -32.75 22.10 -6.63
N ASN A 53 -31.56 22.51 -6.20
CA ASN A 53 -30.46 22.84 -7.12
C ASN A 53 -30.00 21.58 -7.86
N SER A 54 -29.46 21.78 -9.06
CA SER A 54 -28.81 20.70 -9.82
C SER A 54 -27.64 20.09 -9.05
N PHE A 55 -27.46 18.79 -9.22
CA PHE A 55 -26.35 18.02 -8.68
C PHE A 55 -25.21 17.95 -9.69
N LEU A 56 -23.98 18.09 -9.21
CA LEU A 56 -22.79 17.58 -9.90
C LEU A 56 -22.55 16.15 -9.44
N ASN A 57 -22.32 15.25 -10.39
CA ASN A 57 -22.11 13.82 -10.17
C ASN A 57 -20.83 13.35 -10.85
N ALA A 58 -20.04 12.53 -10.17
CA ALA A 58 -18.87 11.86 -10.73
C ALA A 58 -18.68 10.48 -10.10
N CYS A 59 -17.89 9.62 -10.75
CA CYS A 59 -17.44 8.36 -10.21
C CYS A 59 -15.91 8.34 -10.18
N ILE A 60 -15.36 7.69 -9.16
CA ILE A 60 -13.91 7.47 -9.03
C ILE A 60 -13.61 6.01 -8.74
N SER A 61 -12.46 5.55 -9.23
CA SER A 61 -11.88 4.24 -8.90
C SER A 61 -10.79 4.43 -7.86
N VAL A 62 -10.88 3.69 -6.75
CA VAL A 62 -9.95 3.78 -5.62
C VAL A 62 -9.41 2.39 -5.28
N SER A 63 -8.09 2.26 -5.13
CA SER A 63 -7.46 1.06 -4.61
C SER A 63 -7.27 1.18 -3.10
N THR A 64 -7.89 0.29 -2.33
CA THR A 64 -7.89 0.35 -0.86
C THR A 64 -7.59 -1.01 -0.24
N ARG A 65 -6.98 -0.99 0.95
CA ARG A 65 -6.75 -2.17 1.80
C ARG A 65 -7.77 -2.28 2.95
N LEU A 66 -8.68 -1.32 3.05
CA LEU A 66 -9.82 -1.32 3.97
C LEU A 66 -10.90 -2.29 3.46
N GLU A 67 -11.68 -2.89 4.33
CA GLU A 67 -12.92 -3.58 3.93
C GLU A 67 -14.03 -2.58 3.64
N ALA A 68 -15.09 -3.04 2.97
CA ALA A 68 -16.25 -2.25 2.60
C ALA A 68 -16.87 -1.42 3.76
N GLU A 69 -17.03 -2.01 4.94
CA GLU A 69 -17.58 -1.31 6.12
C GLU A 69 -16.62 -0.25 6.70
N GLU A 70 -15.30 -0.49 6.59
CA GLU A 70 -14.27 0.49 6.96
C GLU A 70 -14.27 1.66 5.97
N VAL A 71 -14.41 1.38 4.67
CA VAL A 71 -14.59 2.43 3.64
C VAL A 71 -15.85 3.24 3.90
N LEU A 72 -16.99 2.59 4.16
CA LEU A 72 -18.24 3.29 4.45
C LEU A 72 -18.05 4.26 5.62
N SER A 73 -17.47 3.77 6.72
CA SER A 73 -17.22 4.58 7.92
C SER A 73 -16.37 5.82 7.63
N GLU A 74 -15.31 5.67 6.83
CA GLU A 74 -14.46 6.79 6.41
C GLU A 74 -15.20 7.77 5.48
N LEU A 75 -16.02 7.28 4.56
CA LEU A 75 -16.85 8.16 3.71
C LEU A 75 -17.81 9.00 4.55
N LEU A 76 -18.49 8.40 5.54
CA LEU A 76 -19.38 9.14 6.43
C LEU A 76 -18.63 10.19 7.25
N ALA A 77 -17.40 9.88 7.69
CA ALA A 77 -16.55 10.85 8.38
C ALA A 77 -16.18 12.04 7.48
N ILE A 78 -15.84 11.76 6.21
CA ILE A 78 -15.53 12.80 5.21
C ILE A 78 -16.76 13.67 4.93
N GLU A 79 -17.94 13.07 4.76
CA GLU A 79 -19.19 13.81 4.57
C GLU A 79 -19.47 14.78 5.72
N ASN A 80 -19.37 14.29 6.96
CA ASN A 80 -19.59 15.10 8.16
C ASN A 80 -18.57 16.24 8.26
N GLU A 81 -17.30 15.97 7.96
CA GLU A 81 -16.24 16.99 7.98
C GLU A 81 -16.48 18.09 6.92
N LEU A 82 -17.06 17.73 5.78
CA LEU A 82 -17.42 18.66 4.70
C LEU A 82 -18.80 19.31 4.89
N GLY A 83 -19.39 19.20 6.08
CA GLY A 83 -20.57 19.97 6.47
C GLY A 83 -21.91 19.33 6.08
N ARG A 84 -21.94 18.02 5.80
CA ARG A 84 -23.21 17.31 5.61
C ARG A 84 -23.89 17.13 6.98
N GLU A 85 -24.99 17.83 7.20
CA GLU A 85 -25.84 17.62 8.38
C GLU A 85 -26.86 16.51 8.09
N ARG A 86 -26.82 15.42 8.87
CA ARG A 86 -27.86 14.38 8.81
C ARG A 86 -29.02 14.80 9.70
N SER A 87 -30.15 15.14 9.10
CA SER A 87 -31.40 15.35 9.83
C SER A 87 -32.28 14.10 9.72
N ASP A 88 -32.97 13.72 10.81
CA ASP A 88 -33.84 12.54 10.94
C ASP A 88 -35.12 12.57 10.08
N SER A 89 -35.16 13.40 9.02
CA SER A 89 -36.32 13.51 8.14
C SER A 89 -36.16 12.63 6.88
N GLU A 90 -37.16 11.82 6.58
CA GLU A 90 -37.22 10.86 5.46
C GLU A 90 -37.17 11.48 4.03
N ASN A 91 -36.93 12.79 3.88
CA ASN A 91 -36.95 13.47 2.59
C ASN A 91 -35.54 13.76 2.05
N TYR A 92 -35.36 13.65 0.73
CA TYR A 92 -34.16 14.10 0.03
C TYR A 92 -33.95 15.61 0.27
N GLN A 93 -32.75 15.98 0.70
CA GLN A 93 -32.36 17.36 0.99
C GLN A 93 -31.12 17.74 0.18
N ASN A 94 -30.90 19.05 0.01
CA ASN A 94 -29.64 19.58 -0.51
C ASN A 94 -28.49 19.22 0.45
N ARG A 95 -27.34 18.81 -0.10
CA ARG A 95 -26.16 18.36 0.66
C ARG A 95 -24.89 18.96 0.06
N THR A 96 -23.92 19.25 0.92
CA THR A 96 -22.58 19.71 0.49
C THR A 96 -21.84 18.64 -0.29
N ILE A 97 -21.90 17.38 0.17
CA ILE A 97 -21.35 16.21 -0.51
C ILE A 97 -22.12 14.95 -0.14
N ASP A 98 -22.24 14.03 -1.10
CA ASP A 98 -22.79 12.68 -1.01
C ASP A 98 -21.80 11.69 -1.57
N LEU A 99 -21.43 10.69 -0.76
CA LEU A 99 -20.41 9.71 -1.09
C LEU A 99 -20.96 8.30 -0.90
N ASP A 100 -21.12 7.57 -2.01
CA ASP A 100 -21.66 6.20 -1.99
C ASP A 100 -20.65 5.19 -2.52
N ILE A 101 -20.65 4.00 -1.93
CA ILE A 101 -19.94 2.83 -2.49
C ILE A 101 -20.83 2.20 -3.56
N LEU A 102 -20.38 2.20 -4.81
CA LEU A 102 -21.10 1.56 -5.91
C LEU A 102 -20.72 0.09 -6.05
N LEU A 103 -19.42 -0.19 -6.11
CA LEU A 103 -18.86 -1.53 -6.34
C LEU A 103 -17.64 -1.72 -5.47
N PHE A 104 -17.39 -2.94 -5.01
CA PHE A 104 -16.22 -3.28 -4.21
C PHE A 104 -15.66 -4.63 -4.71
N GLY A 105 -14.72 -4.56 -5.66
CA GLY A 105 -14.26 -5.72 -6.41
C GLY A 105 -15.44 -6.50 -7.03
N GLU A 106 -15.43 -7.82 -6.84
CA GLU A 106 -16.52 -8.72 -7.23
C GLU A 106 -17.46 -9.07 -6.06
N GLU A 107 -17.37 -8.34 -4.95
CA GLU A 107 -18.13 -8.66 -3.73
C GLU A 107 -19.62 -8.41 -3.92
N ILE A 108 -20.41 -9.30 -3.31
CA ILE A 108 -21.86 -9.15 -3.17
C ILE A 108 -22.16 -9.29 -1.68
N MET A 109 -22.65 -8.22 -1.06
CA MET A 109 -22.99 -8.19 0.35
C MET A 109 -24.22 -7.33 0.63
N GLU A 110 -24.93 -7.70 1.67
CA GLU A 110 -26.10 -6.99 2.19
C GLU A 110 -26.03 -7.07 3.72
N THR A 111 -25.87 -5.91 4.35
CA THR A 111 -25.89 -5.71 5.81
C THR A 111 -26.99 -4.72 6.15
N GLU A 112 -27.22 -4.47 7.45
CA GLU A 112 -28.19 -3.46 7.88
C GLU A 112 -27.83 -2.05 7.39
N THR A 113 -26.55 -1.80 7.12
CA THR A 113 -26.00 -0.47 6.81
C THR A 113 -25.42 -0.35 5.40
N LEU A 114 -25.12 -1.45 4.72
CA LEU A 114 -24.40 -1.45 3.45
C LEU A 114 -24.91 -2.52 2.48
N SER A 115 -25.11 -2.14 1.22
CA SER A 115 -25.42 -3.06 0.13
C SER A 115 -24.46 -2.84 -1.02
N ILE A 116 -23.75 -3.89 -1.43
CA ILE A 116 -22.81 -3.90 -2.55
C ILE A 116 -23.13 -5.09 -3.47
N PRO A 117 -23.18 -4.90 -4.79
CA PRO A 117 -23.25 -3.62 -5.51
C PRO A 117 -24.38 -2.73 -5.04
N HIS A 118 -24.22 -1.41 -5.14
CA HIS A 118 -25.28 -0.47 -4.77
C HIS A 118 -26.55 -0.75 -5.60
N PRO A 119 -27.71 -1.00 -4.97
CA PRO A 119 -28.90 -1.51 -5.66
C PRO A 119 -29.45 -0.53 -6.69
N GLY A 120 -29.23 0.77 -6.51
CA GLY A 120 -29.68 1.82 -7.42
C GLY A 120 -28.86 1.98 -8.70
N ILE A 121 -27.77 1.22 -8.92
CA ILE A 121 -26.93 1.37 -10.13
C ILE A 121 -27.74 1.20 -11.43
N PRO A 122 -28.54 0.12 -11.62
CA PRO A 122 -29.19 -0.14 -12.91
C PRO A 122 -30.23 0.91 -13.32
N ASP A 123 -30.75 1.67 -12.36
CA ASP A 123 -31.92 2.53 -12.54
C ASP A 123 -31.57 4.04 -12.55
N ARG A 124 -30.28 4.40 -12.47
CA ARG A 124 -29.83 5.79 -12.31
C ARG A 124 -28.79 6.15 -13.37
N SER A 125 -29.22 6.89 -14.39
CA SER A 125 -28.34 7.35 -15.48
C SER A 125 -27.26 8.30 -14.97
N PHE A 126 -27.53 9.10 -13.92
CA PHE A 126 -26.51 9.98 -13.31
C PHE A 126 -25.38 9.24 -12.59
N VAL A 127 -25.58 7.94 -12.30
CA VAL A 127 -24.54 7.03 -11.82
C VAL A 127 -23.90 6.30 -13.00
N LEU A 128 -24.71 5.76 -13.92
CA LEU A 128 -24.25 4.94 -15.04
C LEU A 128 -23.39 5.71 -16.04
N GLU A 129 -23.68 6.99 -16.32
CA GLU A 129 -22.87 7.83 -17.22
C GLU A 129 -21.43 7.98 -16.71
N PRO A 130 -21.18 8.53 -15.50
CA PRO A 130 -19.82 8.59 -14.96
C PRO A 130 -19.20 7.22 -14.69
N LEU A 131 -19.97 6.20 -14.33
CA LEU A 131 -19.45 4.83 -14.17
C LEU A 131 -18.95 4.25 -15.51
N ASN A 132 -19.64 4.56 -16.61
CA ASN A 132 -19.28 4.13 -17.94
C ASN A 132 -18.02 4.84 -18.48
N ASP A 133 -17.69 6.03 -17.98
CA ASP A 133 -16.41 6.69 -18.31
C ASP A 133 -15.20 5.90 -17.78
N ILE A 134 -15.32 5.28 -16.60
CA ILE A 134 -14.20 4.61 -15.92
C ILE A 134 -14.13 3.11 -16.17
N ILE A 135 -15.26 2.40 -16.21
CA ILE A 135 -15.30 0.93 -16.33
C ILE A 135 -16.38 0.40 -17.30
N PRO A 136 -16.40 0.85 -18.57
CA PRO A 136 -17.48 0.54 -19.53
C PRO A 136 -17.63 -0.96 -19.84
N SER A 137 -16.52 -1.71 -19.74
CA SER A 137 -16.46 -3.13 -20.10
C SER A 137 -16.61 -4.08 -18.91
N GLU A 138 -16.52 -3.56 -17.69
CA GLU A 138 -16.66 -4.37 -16.48
C GLU A 138 -18.09 -4.89 -16.33
N LYS A 139 -18.22 -6.09 -15.77
CA LYS A 139 -19.51 -6.71 -15.52
C LYS A 139 -20.02 -6.35 -14.14
N HIS A 140 -21.26 -5.91 -14.06
CA HIS A 140 -21.95 -5.73 -12.79
C HIS A 140 -22.10 -7.10 -12.09
N PRO A 141 -21.66 -7.27 -10.83
CA PRO A 141 -21.59 -8.57 -10.17
C PRO A 141 -22.92 -9.34 -10.12
N VAL A 142 -24.04 -8.64 -9.90
CA VAL A 142 -25.37 -9.28 -9.80
C VAL A 142 -26.00 -9.58 -11.17
N SER A 143 -26.11 -8.59 -12.07
CA SER A 143 -26.79 -8.77 -13.36
C SER A 143 -25.92 -9.47 -14.42
N GLY A 144 -24.60 -9.50 -14.26
CA GLY A 144 -23.64 -10.02 -15.23
C GLY A 144 -23.53 -9.18 -16.51
N LYS A 145 -24.30 -8.10 -16.64
CA LYS A 145 -24.27 -7.18 -17.77
C LYS A 145 -23.08 -6.23 -17.63
N LYS A 146 -22.54 -5.80 -18.77
CA LYS A 146 -21.52 -4.73 -18.80
C LYS A 146 -22.14 -3.41 -18.35
N ILE A 147 -21.35 -2.53 -17.72
CA ILE A 147 -21.80 -1.17 -17.37
C ILE A 147 -22.33 -0.42 -18.60
N SER A 148 -21.62 -0.50 -19.73
CA SER A 148 -22.07 0.08 -21.01
C SER A 148 -23.38 -0.49 -21.55
N GLN A 149 -23.74 -1.72 -21.16
CA GLN A 149 -25.04 -2.30 -21.51
C GLN A 149 -26.12 -1.84 -20.52
N LEU A 150 -25.82 -1.75 -19.24
CA LEU A 150 -26.75 -1.21 -18.24
C LEU A 150 -27.15 0.22 -18.56
N LEU A 151 -26.20 1.06 -18.97
CA LEU A 151 -26.50 2.44 -19.42
C LEU A 151 -27.45 2.49 -20.63
N LYS A 152 -27.39 1.50 -21.53
CA LYS A 152 -28.32 1.43 -22.68
C LYS A 152 -29.69 0.88 -22.30
N ASP A 153 -29.73 0.00 -21.30
CA ASP A 153 -30.93 -0.68 -20.85
C ASP A 153 -31.72 0.14 -19.80
N THR A 154 -31.11 1.18 -19.23
CA THR A 154 -31.73 2.02 -18.20
C THR A 154 -33.02 2.66 -18.72
N THR A 155 -34.04 2.70 -17.85
CA THR A 155 -35.29 3.39 -18.13
C THR A 155 -35.28 4.86 -17.68
N ASP A 156 -34.18 5.31 -17.07
CA ASP A 156 -34.02 6.68 -16.60
C ASP A 156 -33.74 7.65 -17.77
N THR A 157 -34.72 8.50 -18.05
CA THR A 157 -34.71 9.52 -19.10
C THR A 157 -34.37 10.92 -18.59
N SER A 158 -33.76 11.03 -17.41
CA SER A 158 -33.39 12.32 -16.83
C SER A 158 -32.43 13.10 -17.73
N GLU A 159 -32.54 14.42 -17.72
CA GLU A 159 -31.65 15.28 -18.47
C GLU A 159 -30.27 15.30 -17.80
N ILE A 160 -29.25 14.83 -18.51
CA ILE A 160 -27.86 14.79 -18.05
C ILE A 160 -27.03 15.63 -19.02
N SER A 161 -26.29 16.59 -18.47
CA SER A 161 -25.36 17.42 -19.24
C SER A 161 -23.94 17.29 -18.71
N LEU A 162 -22.95 17.35 -19.60
CA LEU A 162 -21.55 17.43 -19.18
C LEU A 162 -21.25 18.80 -18.56
N SER A 163 -20.64 18.80 -17.38
CA SER A 163 -20.12 20.01 -16.76
C SER A 163 -18.78 20.42 -17.40
N THR A 164 -18.45 21.71 -17.34
CA THR A 164 -17.13 22.23 -17.71
C THR A 164 -16.10 22.12 -16.58
N GLU A 165 -16.53 21.76 -15.38
CA GLU A 165 -15.68 21.54 -14.22
C GLU A 165 -14.92 20.21 -14.33
N GLU A 166 -13.73 20.14 -13.74
CA GLU A 166 -12.89 18.93 -13.73
C GLU A 166 -12.32 18.67 -12.33
N LEU A 167 -12.34 17.40 -11.91
CA LEU A 167 -11.65 16.98 -10.69
C LEU A 167 -10.18 16.69 -11.01
N LYS A 168 -9.29 17.23 -10.19
CA LYS A 168 -7.84 17.05 -10.32
C LYS A 168 -7.37 16.02 -9.33
N ARG A 169 -6.69 14.98 -9.83
CA ARG A 169 -6.00 14.02 -8.95
C ARG A 169 -5.00 14.77 -8.07
N SER A 170 -4.99 14.46 -6.78
CA SER A 170 -3.92 14.91 -5.90
C SER A 170 -2.61 14.32 -6.42
N VAL A 171 -1.72 15.17 -6.90
CA VAL A 171 -0.48 14.78 -7.56
C VAL A 171 0.58 14.46 -6.51
N LEU A 172 0.38 13.39 -5.73
CA LEU A 172 1.48 12.78 -4.99
C LEU A 172 2.25 11.88 -5.96
N HIS A 173 3.13 12.50 -6.75
CA HIS A 173 4.13 11.77 -7.53
C HIS A 173 5.30 11.40 -6.61
N TYR A 174 5.34 10.12 -6.23
CA TYR A 174 6.51 9.55 -5.59
C TYR A 174 7.50 9.07 -6.65
N ASN A 175 8.77 9.42 -6.50
CA ASN A 175 9.84 9.15 -7.47
C ASN A 175 10.44 7.75 -7.32
N PHE A 176 9.72 6.79 -6.73
CA PHE A 176 10.21 5.40 -6.64
C PHE A 176 10.64 4.84 -8.01
N PRO A 177 9.88 5.02 -9.10
CA PRO A 177 10.27 4.52 -10.42
C PRO A 177 11.54 5.14 -11.01
N THR A 178 12.06 6.24 -10.45
CA THR A 178 13.33 6.83 -10.93
C THR A 178 14.55 6.09 -10.39
N CYS A 179 14.36 5.14 -9.48
CA CYS A 179 15.40 4.35 -8.82
C CYS A 179 15.25 2.90 -9.25
N ASN A 180 16.21 2.35 -9.99
CA ASN A 180 16.07 1.01 -10.58
C ASN A 180 16.01 -0.10 -9.52
N TYR A 181 16.71 0.09 -8.39
CA TYR A 181 16.79 -0.89 -7.32
C TYR A 181 16.86 -0.24 -5.94
N ILE A 182 15.87 -0.55 -5.11
CA ILE A 182 15.76 -0.13 -3.71
C ILE A 182 15.86 -1.35 -2.80
N ALA A 183 16.74 -1.29 -1.80
CA ALA A 183 16.81 -2.30 -0.76
C ALA A 183 16.27 -1.75 0.56
N VAL A 184 15.33 -2.47 1.17
CA VAL A 184 14.74 -2.12 2.47
C VAL A 184 15.33 -3.03 3.54
N GLU A 185 15.96 -2.41 4.53
CA GLU A 185 16.72 -3.04 5.59
C GLU A 185 16.26 -2.56 6.96
N GLY A 186 16.66 -3.30 8.00
CA GLY A 186 16.08 -3.14 9.32
C GLY A 186 16.06 -4.42 10.13
N ASN A 187 15.88 -4.29 11.43
CA ASN A 187 15.94 -5.41 12.37
C ASN A 187 14.81 -6.44 12.16
N ILE A 188 14.92 -7.59 12.83
CA ILE A 188 13.87 -8.60 12.90
C ILE A 188 12.63 -7.98 13.54
N GLY A 189 11.50 -7.99 12.83
CA GLY A 189 10.27 -7.34 13.29
C GLY A 189 10.09 -5.88 12.84
N ALA A 190 11.03 -5.29 12.10
CA ALA A 190 10.99 -3.88 11.69
C ALA A 190 9.95 -3.55 10.58
N GLY A 191 9.15 -4.51 10.11
CA GLY A 191 8.15 -4.25 9.06
C GLY A 191 8.65 -4.24 7.61
N LYS A 192 9.91 -4.56 7.33
CA LYS A 192 10.51 -4.58 5.97
C LYS A 192 9.64 -5.27 4.92
N THR A 193 9.30 -6.55 5.14
CA THR A 193 8.50 -7.35 4.22
C THR A 193 7.14 -6.69 3.94
N SER A 194 6.50 -6.13 4.97
CA SER A 194 5.24 -5.41 4.81
C SER A 194 5.42 -4.18 3.93
N PHE A 195 6.43 -3.35 4.21
CA PHE A 195 6.70 -2.15 3.44
C PHE A 195 7.05 -2.46 1.97
N SER A 196 7.98 -3.37 1.72
CA SER A 196 8.37 -3.74 0.34
C SER A 196 7.18 -4.33 -0.44
N THR A 197 6.31 -5.09 0.21
CA THR A 197 5.08 -5.61 -0.42
C THR A 197 4.12 -4.48 -0.80
N MET A 198 3.89 -3.52 0.11
CA MET A 198 3.02 -2.37 -0.17
C MET A 198 3.54 -1.54 -1.34
N ILE A 199 4.86 -1.28 -1.39
CA ILE A 199 5.47 -0.56 -2.49
C ILE A 199 5.34 -1.31 -3.82
N SER A 200 5.53 -2.62 -3.81
CA SER A 200 5.36 -3.45 -5.02
C SER A 200 3.94 -3.39 -5.56
N GLU A 201 2.94 -3.50 -4.68
CA GLU A 201 1.52 -3.42 -5.03
C GLU A 201 1.12 -2.01 -5.51
N ASP A 202 1.60 -0.96 -4.85
CA ASP A 202 1.17 0.43 -5.11
C ASP A 202 1.90 1.09 -6.30
N PHE A 203 3.17 0.69 -6.56
CA PHE A 203 4.04 1.32 -7.56
C PHE A 203 4.54 0.34 -8.63
N ASN A 204 3.88 -0.82 -8.77
CA ASN A 204 4.20 -1.83 -9.78
C ASN A 204 5.70 -2.25 -9.78
N ALA A 205 6.30 -2.36 -8.59
CA ALA A 205 7.68 -2.80 -8.45
C ALA A 205 7.81 -4.33 -8.52
N LYS A 206 8.94 -4.84 -9.01
CA LYS A 206 9.33 -6.24 -8.85
C LYS A 206 9.75 -6.46 -7.39
N LEU A 207 9.06 -7.36 -6.69
CA LEU A 207 9.32 -7.66 -5.28
C LEU A 207 10.31 -8.82 -5.13
N ILE A 208 11.39 -8.59 -4.39
CA ILE A 208 12.34 -9.64 -3.97
C ILE A 208 12.25 -9.81 -2.46
N LEU A 209 11.73 -10.97 -2.02
CA LEU A 209 11.60 -11.29 -0.60
C LEU A 209 12.68 -12.27 -0.16
N GLU A 210 13.20 -12.08 1.06
CA GLU A 210 14.12 -12.98 1.71
C GLU A 210 13.49 -14.37 1.93
N ARG A 211 14.20 -15.40 1.47
CA ARG A 211 13.81 -16.80 1.65
C ARG A 211 14.46 -17.36 2.92
N PHE A 212 13.71 -17.42 4.01
CA PHE A 212 14.18 -18.00 5.28
C PHE A 212 13.34 -19.20 5.76
N LYS A 213 12.12 -19.39 5.23
CA LYS A 213 11.16 -20.40 5.73
C LYS A 213 11.64 -21.83 5.56
N ASP A 214 12.32 -22.11 4.45
CA ASP A 214 12.75 -23.48 4.10
C ASP A 214 14.17 -23.78 4.61
N ASN A 215 14.76 -22.91 5.41
CA ASN A 215 16.13 -23.08 5.89
C ASN A 215 16.20 -24.13 7.02
N PRO A 216 16.87 -25.29 6.80
CA PRO A 216 16.89 -26.39 7.77
C PRO A 216 17.77 -26.11 9.00
N PHE A 217 18.59 -25.06 8.97
CA PHE A 217 19.46 -24.66 10.07
C PHE A 217 18.84 -23.59 10.96
N LEU A 218 17.85 -22.83 10.48
CA LEU A 218 17.29 -21.71 11.21
C LEU A 218 16.63 -22.12 12.55
N PRO A 219 15.75 -23.15 12.61
CA PRO A 219 15.24 -23.62 13.90
C PRO A 219 16.36 -24.12 14.83
N LYS A 220 17.32 -24.85 14.28
CA LYS A 220 18.46 -25.43 15.03
C LYS A 220 19.40 -24.36 15.59
N PHE A 221 19.55 -23.24 14.90
CA PHE A 221 20.31 -22.09 15.37
C PHE A 221 19.68 -21.47 16.62
N TYR A 222 18.35 -21.35 16.67
CA TYR A 222 17.69 -20.86 17.87
C TYR A 222 17.78 -21.82 19.06
N GLU A 223 17.97 -23.12 18.81
CA GLU A 223 18.25 -24.13 19.85
C GLU A 223 19.72 -24.12 20.31
N ASN A 224 20.67 -23.98 19.38
CA ASN A 224 22.10 -23.98 19.66
C ASN A 224 22.86 -23.10 18.64
N LYS A 225 23.08 -21.83 19.01
CA LYS A 225 23.74 -20.85 18.14
C LYS A 225 25.17 -21.26 17.79
N GLU A 226 25.96 -21.66 18.78
CA GLU A 226 27.39 -22.00 18.62
C GLU A 226 27.60 -23.08 17.55
N ARG A 227 26.76 -24.12 17.53
CA ARG A 227 26.90 -25.23 16.59
C ARG A 227 26.39 -24.93 15.19
N TYR A 228 25.36 -24.09 15.06
CA TYR A 228 24.61 -23.93 13.81
C TYR A 228 24.72 -22.56 13.17
N ALA A 229 25.42 -21.60 13.79
CA ALA A 229 25.63 -20.26 13.22
C ALA A 229 26.34 -20.34 11.86
N PHE A 230 27.51 -20.97 11.77
CA PHE A 230 28.26 -21.04 10.51
C PHE A 230 27.48 -21.66 9.34
N PRO A 231 26.87 -22.86 9.44
CA PRO A 231 26.09 -23.42 8.35
C PRO A 231 24.84 -22.58 8.02
N LEU A 232 24.21 -21.95 9.02
CA LEU A 232 23.09 -21.04 8.78
C LEU A 232 23.53 -19.82 7.97
N GLU A 233 24.57 -19.11 8.39
CA GLU A 233 25.04 -17.90 7.70
C GLU A 233 25.52 -18.21 6.27
N MET A 234 26.17 -19.36 6.07
CA MET A 234 26.60 -19.82 4.73
C MET A 234 25.40 -20.14 3.83
N SER A 235 24.37 -20.80 4.35
CA SER A 235 23.14 -21.04 3.58
C SER A 235 22.45 -19.74 3.19
N PHE A 236 22.31 -18.78 4.12
CA PHE A 236 21.77 -17.47 3.78
C PHE A 236 22.60 -16.72 2.74
N LEU A 237 23.93 -16.78 2.81
CA LEU A 237 24.78 -16.13 1.82
C LEU A 237 24.56 -16.72 0.42
N ALA A 238 24.51 -18.05 0.31
CA ALA A 238 24.29 -18.73 -0.95
C ALA A 238 22.90 -18.43 -1.53
N ASP A 239 21.84 -18.54 -0.72
CA ASP A 239 20.46 -18.31 -1.15
C ASP A 239 20.25 -16.86 -1.60
N ARG A 240 20.76 -15.89 -0.83
CA ARG A 240 20.66 -14.46 -1.17
C ARG A 240 21.44 -14.12 -2.44
N TYR A 241 22.64 -14.66 -2.62
CA TYR A 241 23.40 -14.45 -3.85
C TYR A 241 22.69 -15.04 -5.06
N GLN A 242 22.22 -16.29 -4.98
CA GLN A 242 21.50 -16.91 -6.08
C GLN A 242 20.25 -16.11 -6.44
N GLN A 243 19.45 -15.72 -5.44
CA GLN A 243 18.24 -14.94 -5.66
C GLN A 243 18.54 -13.57 -6.30
N LEU A 244 19.46 -12.78 -5.74
CA LEU A 244 19.78 -11.46 -6.28
C LEU A 244 20.46 -11.54 -7.64
N SER A 245 21.32 -12.55 -7.87
CA SER A 245 21.96 -12.77 -9.17
C SER A 245 20.91 -13.12 -10.24
N ASP A 246 19.99 -14.04 -9.95
CA ASP A 246 18.95 -14.44 -10.91
C ASP A 246 17.92 -13.33 -11.13
N ASP A 247 17.44 -12.69 -10.06
CA ASP A 247 16.33 -11.74 -10.12
C ASP A 247 16.75 -10.35 -10.62
N LEU A 248 17.97 -9.89 -10.33
CA LEU A 248 18.46 -8.59 -10.81
C LEU A 248 19.09 -8.66 -12.20
N ALA A 249 19.52 -9.84 -12.66
CA ALA A 249 20.00 -10.02 -14.03
C ALA A 249 18.86 -10.09 -15.07
N GLN A 250 17.65 -10.47 -14.63
CA GLN A 250 16.48 -10.54 -15.49
C GLN A 250 15.78 -9.18 -15.55
N TYR A 251 15.88 -8.53 -16.71
CA TYR A 251 15.02 -7.39 -17.04
C TYR A 251 13.56 -7.85 -17.12
N ASP A 252 12.76 -7.43 -16.16
CA ASP A 252 11.31 -7.56 -16.24
C ASP A 252 10.75 -6.38 -17.04
N LEU A 253 10.34 -6.65 -18.28
CA LEU A 253 9.83 -5.64 -19.22
C LEU A 253 8.56 -4.93 -18.72
N PHE A 254 7.87 -5.48 -17.71
CA PHE A 254 6.58 -4.98 -17.23
C PHE A 254 6.66 -4.33 -15.84
N LYS A 255 7.85 -4.26 -15.24
CA LYS A 255 8.05 -3.67 -13.91
C LYS A 255 8.87 -2.39 -14.02
N ASP A 256 8.45 -1.40 -13.25
CA ASP A 256 9.05 -0.07 -13.31
C ASP A 256 10.41 -0.01 -12.59
N PHE A 257 10.55 -0.76 -11.48
CA PHE A 257 11.78 -0.88 -10.70
C PHE A 257 11.76 -2.12 -9.81
N VAL A 258 12.86 -2.39 -9.11
CA VAL A 258 12.99 -3.49 -8.14
C VAL A 258 12.97 -2.96 -6.71
N ILE A 259 12.21 -3.62 -5.84
CA ILE A 259 12.30 -3.44 -4.39
C ILE A 259 12.56 -4.77 -3.69
N SER A 260 13.56 -4.80 -2.82
CA SER A 260 13.85 -5.96 -1.96
C SER A 260 13.57 -5.65 -0.49
N ASP A 261 13.23 -6.68 0.31
CA ASP A 261 13.09 -6.56 1.77
C ASP A 261 14.37 -6.93 2.54
N TYR A 262 15.48 -7.04 1.81
CA TYR A 262 16.83 -7.23 2.32
C TYR A 262 17.88 -6.80 1.28
N ASP A 263 19.07 -6.53 1.76
CA ASP A 263 20.30 -6.40 1.00
C ASP A 263 21.27 -7.52 1.39
N VAL A 264 22.19 -7.85 0.48
CA VAL A 264 23.17 -8.91 0.70
C VAL A 264 24.07 -8.63 1.91
N PHE A 265 24.37 -7.37 2.26
CA PHE A 265 25.20 -7.03 3.44
C PHE A 265 24.61 -7.49 4.77
N LYS A 266 23.30 -7.78 4.81
CA LYS A 266 22.69 -8.46 5.96
C LYS A 266 23.46 -9.72 6.36
N SER A 267 23.92 -10.49 5.37
CA SER A 267 24.79 -11.67 5.56
C SER A 267 26.01 -11.34 6.41
N LEU A 268 26.70 -10.25 6.06
CA LEU A 268 27.91 -9.84 6.77
C LEU A 268 27.61 -9.29 8.18
N ILE A 269 26.51 -8.55 8.33
CA ILE A 269 26.07 -8.00 9.61
C ILE A 269 25.74 -9.11 10.60
N PHE A 270 24.95 -10.10 10.19
CA PHE A 270 24.55 -11.21 11.05
C PHE A 270 25.74 -12.11 11.38
N ALA A 271 26.55 -12.47 10.38
CA ALA A 271 27.75 -13.28 10.59
C ALA A 271 28.73 -12.65 11.59
N LYS A 272 28.87 -11.33 11.60
CA LYS A 272 29.74 -10.63 12.57
C LYS A 272 29.28 -10.80 14.02
N ILE A 273 27.98 -10.97 14.24
CA ILE A 273 27.37 -11.13 15.57
C ILE A 273 27.41 -12.60 15.99
N THR A 274 27.23 -13.53 15.04
CA THR A 274 26.97 -14.94 15.33
C THR A 274 28.20 -15.84 15.24
N LEU A 275 29.22 -15.48 14.45
CA LEU A 275 30.38 -16.32 14.19
C LEU A 275 31.59 -15.98 15.07
N HIS A 276 32.40 -16.99 15.37
CA HIS A 276 33.71 -16.80 15.98
C HIS A 276 34.69 -16.13 15.01
N GLU A 277 35.79 -15.54 15.51
CA GLU A 277 36.71 -14.74 14.68
C GLU A 277 37.26 -15.49 13.45
N ASP A 278 37.66 -16.75 13.62
CA ASP A 278 38.20 -17.57 12.52
C ASP A 278 37.13 -17.89 11.46
N GLU A 279 35.91 -18.21 11.90
CA GLU A 279 34.76 -18.47 11.02
C GLU A 279 34.33 -17.19 10.28
N TYR A 280 34.27 -16.06 10.99
CA TYR A 280 33.96 -14.77 10.42
C TYR A 280 35.01 -14.33 9.40
N SER A 281 36.30 -14.58 9.65
CA SER A 281 37.38 -14.26 8.72
C SER A 281 37.25 -15.03 7.39
N LEU A 282 36.88 -16.32 7.46
CA LEU A 282 36.59 -17.13 6.28
C LEU A 282 35.32 -16.62 5.57
N TYR A 283 34.24 -16.40 6.32
CA TYR A 283 32.97 -15.90 5.80
C TYR A 283 33.13 -14.56 5.08
N HIS A 284 33.85 -13.63 5.68
CA HIS A 284 34.12 -12.31 5.14
C HIS A 284 34.83 -12.38 3.79
N LYS A 285 35.81 -13.28 3.64
CA LYS A 285 36.50 -13.51 2.36
C LYS A 285 35.54 -14.02 1.29
N LEU A 286 34.72 -15.02 1.63
CA LEU A 286 33.73 -15.59 0.70
C LEU A 286 32.68 -14.55 0.28
N PHE A 287 32.14 -13.80 1.25
CA PHE A 287 31.21 -12.71 1.01
C PHE A 287 31.75 -11.71 -0.02
N HIS A 288 32.99 -11.24 0.13
CA HIS A 288 33.58 -10.23 -0.76
C HIS A 288 33.89 -10.75 -2.17
N LEU A 289 34.03 -12.07 -2.35
CA LEU A 289 34.14 -12.67 -3.67
C LEU A 289 32.78 -12.63 -4.39
N MET A 290 31.72 -13.05 -3.70
CA MET A 290 30.36 -13.11 -4.24
C MET A 290 29.76 -11.72 -4.45
N TYR A 291 29.99 -10.79 -3.52
CA TYR A 291 29.42 -9.45 -3.55
C TYR A 291 29.86 -8.60 -4.75
N LYS A 292 31.07 -8.84 -5.28
CA LYS A 292 31.61 -8.06 -6.42
C LYS A 292 30.77 -8.18 -7.69
N GLU A 293 30.05 -9.28 -7.86
CA GLU A 293 29.28 -9.59 -9.06
C GLU A 293 27.82 -9.13 -8.95
N LEU A 294 27.38 -8.72 -7.76
CA LEU A 294 25.99 -8.34 -7.52
C LEU A 294 25.71 -6.88 -7.87
N VAL A 295 24.52 -6.65 -8.41
CA VAL A 295 23.95 -5.32 -8.59
C VAL A 295 23.67 -4.72 -7.22
N LYS A 296 24.02 -3.45 -7.04
CA LYS A 296 23.90 -2.73 -5.76
C LYS A 296 22.67 -1.83 -5.78
N PRO A 297 22.00 -1.64 -4.64
CA PRO A 297 20.86 -0.72 -4.57
C PRO A 297 21.31 0.72 -4.83
N GLU A 298 20.52 1.44 -5.60
CA GLU A 298 20.65 2.89 -5.81
C GLU A 298 20.14 3.68 -4.59
N LEU A 299 19.23 3.07 -3.80
CA LEU A 299 18.79 3.56 -2.51
C LEU A 299 18.71 2.42 -1.49
N TYR A 300 19.39 2.61 -0.36
CA TYR A 300 19.32 1.73 0.81
C TYR A 300 18.47 2.40 1.89
N ILE A 301 17.33 1.80 2.23
CA ILE A 301 16.41 2.30 3.24
C ILE A 301 16.61 1.48 4.51
N TYR A 302 16.94 2.12 5.62
CA TYR A 302 17.00 1.46 6.93
C TYR A 302 15.83 1.90 7.80
N LEU A 303 14.86 0.99 8.00
CA LEU A 303 13.74 1.17 8.90
C LEU A 303 14.18 0.88 10.33
N TYR A 304 14.45 1.95 11.07
CA TYR A 304 14.77 1.87 12.49
C TYR A 304 13.49 1.73 13.32
N GLN A 305 13.51 0.80 14.27
CA GLN A 305 12.44 0.60 15.22
C GLN A 305 13.04 0.21 16.57
N ASN A 306 12.47 0.75 17.65
CA ASN A 306 12.92 0.47 19.01
C ASN A 306 12.65 -1.00 19.41
N THR A 307 13.41 -1.49 20.39
CA THR A 307 13.39 -2.91 20.79
C THR A 307 12.01 -3.39 21.24
N ASP A 308 11.27 -2.55 21.97
CA ASP A 308 9.94 -2.92 22.48
C ASP A 308 8.97 -3.19 21.32
N ARG A 309 8.94 -2.31 20.32
CA ARG A 309 8.15 -2.47 19.10
C ARG A 309 8.56 -3.68 18.28
N LEU A 310 9.86 -3.94 18.16
CA LEU A 310 10.35 -5.14 17.46
C LEU A 310 9.82 -6.42 18.12
N LEU A 311 9.86 -6.50 19.45
CA LEU A 311 9.34 -7.63 20.21
C LEU A 311 7.82 -7.78 20.06
N GLU A 312 7.06 -6.69 20.12
CA GLU A 312 5.62 -6.69 19.85
C GLU A 312 5.31 -7.28 18.46
N ASN A 313 6.04 -6.84 17.43
CA ASN A 313 5.87 -7.31 16.06
C ASN A 313 6.25 -8.77 15.88
N ILE A 314 7.35 -9.22 16.50
CA ILE A 314 7.79 -10.63 16.48
C ILE A 314 6.73 -11.52 17.14
N LYS A 315 6.19 -11.08 18.28
CA LYS A 315 5.15 -11.80 19.00
C LYS A 315 3.86 -11.89 18.19
N LYS A 316 3.42 -10.78 17.59
CA LYS A 316 2.24 -10.73 16.69
C LYS A 316 2.42 -11.62 15.47
N ARG A 317 3.65 -11.74 14.95
CA ARG A 317 3.98 -12.60 13.79
C ARG A 317 3.93 -14.09 14.11
N GLY A 318 4.15 -14.48 15.37
CA GLY A 318 3.86 -15.83 15.86
C GLY A 318 4.71 -16.96 15.26
N ARG A 319 5.95 -16.70 14.83
CA ARG A 319 6.87 -17.79 14.43
C ARG A 319 7.45 -18.45 15.67
N ASP A 320 7.26 -19.77 15.81
CA ASP A 320 7.61 -20.53 17.02
C ASP A 320 9.08 -20.36 17.44
N TYR A 321 10.01 -20.38 16.48
CA TYR A 321 11.44 -20.29 16.73
C TYR A 321 11.94 -18.87 17.09
N GLU A 322 11.12 -17.83 16.91
CA GLU A 322 11.48 -16.43 17.23
C GLU A 322 10.96 -15.98 18.61
N GLN A 323 10.08 -16.75 19.26
CA GLN A 323 9.37 -16.30 20.47
C GLN A 323 10.29 -16.08 21.68
N ASN A 324 11.48 -16.67 21.68
CA ASN A 324 12.46 -16.60 22.78
C ASN A 324 13.64 -15.66 22.48
N ILE A 325 13.53 -14.81 21.44
CA ILE A 325 14.56 -13.82 21.12
C ILE A 325 14.76 -12.86 22.32
N GLN A 326 16.01 -12.74 22.75
CA GLN A 326 16.38 -11.83 23.83
C GLN A 326 16.49 -10.38 23.32
N PRO A 327 16.05 -9.37 24.09
CA PRO A 327 16.14 -7.96 23.71
C PRO A 327 17.57 -7.51 23.34
N GLU A 328 18.58 -8.02 24.05
CA GLU A 328 20.00 -7.70 23.84
C GLU A 328 20.45 -8.07 22.43
N TYR A 329 19.99 -9.22 21.92
CA TYR A 329 20.32 -9.66 20.56
C TYR A 329 19.78 -8.69 19.50
N LEU A 330 18.58 -8.13 19.71
CA LEU A 330 18.03 -7.11 18.81
C LEU A 330 18.81 -5.80 18.90
N ILE A 331 19.27 -5.41 20.09
CA ILE A 331 20.12 -4.23 20.29
C ILE A 331 21.45 -4.39 19.53
N ASP A 332 22.09 -5.56 19.63
CA ASP A 332 23.34 -5.87 18.95
C ASP A 332 23.20 -5.82 17.42
N ILE A 333 22.09 -6.35 16.89
CA ILE A 333 21.76 -6.25 15.46
C ILE A 333 21.61 -4.78 15.04
N ASN A 334 20.82 -3.99 15.78
CA ASN A 334 20.64 -2.56 15.48
C ASN A 334 21.99 -1.81 15.46
N ASN A 335 22.83 -2.04 16.47
CA ASN A 335 24.16 -1.43 16.54
C ASN A 335 25.04 -1.84 15.34
N SER A 336 24.97 -3.10 14.94
CA SER A 336 25.74 -3.62 13.81
C SER A 336 25.28 -3.03 12.48
N TYR A 337 23.98 -2.86 12.26
CA TYR A 337 23.45 -2.13 11.10
C TYR A 337 23.90 -0.68 11.08
N LEU A 338 23.77 0.05 12.19
CA LEU A 338 24.17 1.46 12.25
C LEU A 338 25.67 1.65 12.02
N ASN A 339 26.50 0.76 12.58
CA ASN A 339 27.95 0.76 12.35
C ASN A 339 28.29 0.45 10.89
N PHE A 340 27.60 -0.51 10.27
CA PHE A 340 27.74 -0.81 8.86
C PHE A 340 27.38 0.42 8.01
N ILE A 341 26.20 1.01 8.19
CA ILE A 341 25.74 2.18 7.44
C ILE A 341 26.75 3.34 7.56
N LYS A 342 27.23 3.64 8.78
CA LYS A 342 28.24 4.68 9.00
C LYS A 342 29.57 4.42 8.27
N SER A 343 29.91 3.16 8.02
CA SER A 343 31.13 2.78 7.31
C SER A 343 31.02 2.88 5.77
N GLN A 344 29.81 3.03 5.22
CA GLN A 344 29.58 3.07 3.78
C GLN A 344 29.53 4.52 3.26
N SER A 345 30.65 5.03 2.73
CA SER A 345 30.72 6.40 2.18
C SER A 345 30.04 6.56 0.81
N ASN A 346 29.88 5.48 0.06
CA ASN A 346 29.46 5.51 -1.35
C ASN A 346 28.03 4.97 -1.56
N MET A 347 27.29 4.71 -0.48
CA MET A 347 25.93 4.20 -0.53
C MET A 347 24.96 5.34 -0.24
N LYS A 348 23.92 5.49 -1.07
CA LYS A 348 22.82 6.42 -0.77
C LYS A 348 21.93 5.76 0.27
N VAL A 349 22.02 6.22 1.51
CA VAL A 349 21.30 5.63 2.65
C VAL A 349 20.29 6.60 3.21
N GLN A 350 19.12 6.08 3.54
CA GLN A 350 18.13 6.79 4.33
C GLN A 350 17.74 5.99 5.56
N ILE A 351 18.02 6.54 6.74
CA ILE A 351 17.58 5.97 8.01
C ILE A 351 16.28 6.65 8.41
N ILE A 352 15.22 5.86 8.65
CA ILE A 352 13.90 6.36 9.03
C ILE A 352 13.48 5.70 10.33
N ASP A 353 13.23 6.51 11.37
CA ASP A 353 12.64 6.01 12.61
C ASP A 353 11.13 5.86 12.47
N ILE A 354 10.66 4.62 12.56
CA ILE A 354 9.25 4.25 12.46
C ILE A 354 8.69 3.74 13.80
N SER A 355 9.39 3.97 14.92
CA SER A 355 9.00 3.45 16.24
C SER A 355 7.63 3.92 16.71
N GLY A 356 7.25 5.15 16.32
CA GLY A 356 5.96 5.76 16.65
C GLY A 356 4.84 5.46 15.65
N LEU A 357 5.12 4.69 14.59
CA LEU A 357 4.22 4.53 13.44
C LEU A 357 3.68 3.11 13.33
N ASP A 358 2.45 2.99 12.85
CA ASP A 358 1.87 1.74 12.36
C ASP A 358 1.44 1.91 10.90
N PHE A 359 2.42 2.01 9.99
CA PHE A 359 2.17 2.16 8.56
C PHE A 359 1.41 0.98 7.93
N VAL A 360 1.29 -0.16 8.64
CA VAL A 360 0.55 -1.32 8.15
C VAL A 360 -0.95 -1.12 8.34
N SER A 361 -1.35 -0.58 9.50
CA SER A 361 -2.76 -0.37 9.85
C SER A 361 -3.23 1.08 9.64
N ASN A 362 -2.31 2.04 9.56
CA ASN A 362 -2.60 3.46 9.44
C ASN A 362 -2.05 4.02 8.12
N ARG A 363 -2.96 4.43 7.23
CA ARG A 363 -2.62 4.98 5.92
C ARG A 363 -1.84 6.29 6.03
N LYS A 364 -2.10 7.15 7.02
CA LYS A 364 -1.38 8.43 7.17
C LYS A 364 0.07 8.21 7.53
N ASP A 365 0.36 7.23 8.39
CA ASP A 365 1.72 6.82 8.73
C ASP A 365 2.45 6.25 7.50
N TYR A 366 1.75 5.49 6.67
CA TYR A 366 2.28 5.02 5.39
C TYR A 366 2.59 6.15 4.42
N LEU A 367 1.65 7.08 4.19
CA LEU A 367 1.87 8.24 3.33
C LEU A 367 3.01 9.14 3.83
N TRP A 368 3.17 9.27 5.15
CA TRP A 368 4.31 9.95 5.75
C TRP A 368 5.62 9.24 5.42
N LEU A 369 5.68 7.91 5.60
CA LEU A 369 6.87 7.12 5.29
C LEU A 369 7.25 7.23 3.80
N LEU A 370 6.27 7.16 2.90
CA LEU A 370 6.50 7.38 1.46
C LEU A 370 7.06 8.77 1.19
N SER A 371 6.54 9.78 1.87
CA SER A 371 6.97 11.18 1.70
C SER A 371 8.39 11.41 2.22
N GLU A 372 8.77 10.75 3.32
CA GLU A 372 10.15 10.76 3.77
C GLU A 372 11.07 10.14 2.72
N ILE A 373 10.69 8.98 2.17
CA ILE A 373 11.52 8.28 1.18
C ILE A 373 11.66 9.09 -0.11
N ASP A 374 10.58 9.70 -0.57
CA ASP A 374 10.60 10.54 -1.77
C ASP A 374 11.54 11.74 -1.66
N LYS A 375 11.70 12.33 -0.47
CA LYS A 375 12.69 13.40 -0.23
C LYS A 375 14.11 12.95 -0.52
N ALA A 376 14.43 11.68 -0.31
CA ALA A 376 15.74 11.14 -0.62
C ALA A 376 15.89 10.81 -2.11
N LEU A 377 14.80 10.62 -2.84
CA LEU A 377 14.83 10.29 -4.27
C LEU A 377 14.94 11.53 -5.17
N ARG A 378 14.48 12.69 -4.68
CA ARG A 378 14.73 14.02 -5.27
C ARG A 378 16.18 14.46 -5.06
#